data_AF-A0A536DV86-F1
#
_entry.id   AF-A0A536DV86-F1
#
_cell.length_a   1.000
_cell.length_b   1.000
_cell.length_c   1.000
_cell.angle_alpha   90.00
_cell.angle_beta   90.00
_cell.angle_gamma   90.00
#
_symmetry.space_group_name_H-M   'P 1'
#
loop_
_entity.id
_entity.type
_entity.pdbx_description
1 polymer ?
#
loop_
_entity_poly.entity_id
_entity_poly.type
_entity_poly.pdbx_seq_one_letter_code
_entity_poly.pdbx_strand_id
1 'polypeptide(L)'
;MRAPVETVDHSQNVSSRGLIASVVSDAQRLVALEVALAKQELKELATRNAIAAGIIVFGGLLTALAVLVALPSLVVWLVPWHWQAAVVWVAAYLVIGLGLILLGKSRLQVHLPRRTLESLKENKEWALRHVKSNGR
;
A
#
# COMPACT_ATOMS: atom_id res chain seq x y z
N MET A 1 6.84 11.98 85.57
CA MET A 1 7.08 12.64 84.26
C MET A 1 6.56 11.71 83.17
N ARG A 2 5.50 12.10 82.45
CA ARG A 2 4.83 11.31 81.40
C ARG A 2 5.18 11.96 80.06
N ALA A 3 5.83 11.24 79.15
CA ALA A 3 6.07 11.73 77.80
C ALA A 3 4.79 11.60 76.95
N PRO A 4 4.50 12.56 76.05
CA PRO A 4 3.34 12.50 75.18
C PRO A 4 3.57 11.46 74.06
N VAL A 5 2.52 10.70 73.76
CA VAL A 5 2.48 9.82 72.59
C VAL A 5 2.18 10.72 71.39
N GLU A 6 3.17 10.95 70.54
CA GLU A 6 2.96 11.55 69.21
C GLU A 6 2.29 10.50 68.31
N THR A 7 0.98 10.59 68.16
CA THR A 7 0.25 9.91 67.10
C THR A 7 0.41 10.71 65.81
N VAL A 8 1.41 10.35 65.00
CA VAL A 8 1.54 10.84 63.62
C VAL A 8 0.58 10.04 62.73
N ASP A 9 -0.67 10.51 62.66
CA ASP A 9 -1.67 10.00 61.71
C ASP A 9 -1.53 10.72 60.36
N HIS A 10 -0.74 10.15 59.45
CA HIS A 10 -0.52 10.71 58.10
C HIS A 10 -0.67 9.71 56.94
N SER A 11 -1.21 8.50 57.18
CA SER A 11 -1.28 7.45 56.15
C SER A 11 -2.63 7.32 55.42
N GLN A 12 -3.72 7.88 55.96
CA GLN A 12 -5.07 7.72 55.37
C GLN A 12 -5.30 8.56 54.10
N ASN A 13 -4.77 9.78 54.03
CA ASN A 13 -4.97 10.67 52.86
C ASN A 13 -4.12 10.31 51.64
N VAL A 14 -3.01 9.57 51.84
CA VAL A 14 -2.12 9.15 50.74
C VAL A 14 -2.69 7.94 50.00
N SER A 15 -3.37 7.03 50.72
CA SER A 15 -3.93 5.80 50.16
C SER A 15 -5.14 6.05 49.23
N SER A 16 -6.14 6.83 49.68
CA SER A 16 -7.34 7.10 48.86
C SER A 16 -7.03 7.94 47.61
N ARG A 17 -6.11 8.90 47.71
CA ARG A 17 -5.66 9.69 46.54
C ARG A 17 -4.83 8.86 45.56
N GLY A 18 -4.01 7.92 46.07
CA GLY A 18 -3.25 6.98 45.26
C GLY A 18 -4.12 6.00 44.47
N LEU A 19 -5.21 5.49 45.07
CA LEU A 19 -6.14 4.57 44.40
C LEU A 19 -6.93 5.23 43.27
N ILE A 20 -7.35 6.49 43.44
CA ILE A 20 -8.04 7.23 42.36
C ILE A 20 -7.07 7.49 41.20
N ALA A 21 -5.81 7.83 41.50
CA ALA A 21 -4.78 8.03 40.49
C ALA A 21 -4.47 6.73 39.71
N SER A 22 -4.45 5.57 40.38
CA SER A 22 -4.23 4.29 39.70
C SER A 22 -5.41 3.90 38.81
N VAL A 23 -6.66 4.12 39.25
CA VAL A 23 -7.86 3.84 38.42
C VAL A 23 -7.89 4.72 37.17
N VAL A 24 -7.55 6.00 37.29
CA VAL A 24 -7.46 6.91 36.12
C VAL A 24 -6.36 6.46 35.15
N SER A 25 -5.19 6.07 35.67
CA SER A 25 -4.10 5.51 34.87
C SER A 25 -4.51 4.23 34.14
N ASP A 26 -5.22 3.33 34.81
CA ASP A 26 -5.70 2.08 34.23
C ASP A 26 -6.78 2.32 33.15
N ALA A 27 -7.69 3.27 33.38
CA ALA A 27 -8.68 3.67 32.39
C ALA A 27 -8.02 4.27 31.14
N GLN A 28 -6.99 5.12 31.29
CA GLN A 28 -6.21 5.64 30.18
C GLN A 28 -5.50 4.52 29.41
N ARG A 29 -4.98 3.53 30.13
CA ARG A 29 -4.31 2.37 29.54
C ARG A 29 -5.27 1.49 28.75
N LEU A 30 -6.48 1.24 29.26
CA LEU A 30 -7.55 0.53 28.57
C LEU A 30 -7.93 1.23 27.27
N VAL A 31 -8.17 2.54 27.31
CA VAL A 31 -8.50 3.32 26.10
C VAL A 31 -7.36 3.26 25.08
N ALA A 32 -6.11 3.38 25.51
CA ALA A 32 -4.96 3.25 24.61
C ALA A 32 -4.89 1.84 23.96
N LEU A 33 -5.22 0.79 24.72
CA LEU A 33 -5.31 -0.58 24.21
C LEU A 33 -6.43 -0.73 23.19
N GLU A 34 -7.64 -0.23 23.50
CA GLU A 34 -8.80 -0.31 22.61
C GLU A 34 -8.50 0.36 21.25
N VAL A 35 -7.84 1.52 21.29
CA VAL A 35 -7.40 2.23 20.09
C VAL A 35 -6.33 1.43 19.33
N ALA A 36 -5.38 0.80 20.03
CA ALA A 36 -4.37 -0.03 19.40
C ALA A 36 -4.98 -1.27 18.73
N LEU A 37 -5.97 -1.89 19.38
CA LEU A 37 -6.68 -3.07 18.90
C LEU A 37 -7.57 -2.72 17.70
N ALA A 38 -8.34 -1.63 17.78
CA ALA A 38 -9.11 -1.12 16.66
C ALA A 38 -8.22 -0.78 15.44
N LYS A 39 -7.04 -0.17 15.67
CA LYS A 39 -6.07 0.09 14.60
C LYS A 39 -5.55 -1.21 13.98
N GLN A 40 -5.32 -2.25 14.77
CA GLN A 40 -4.87 -3.55 14.29
C GLN A 40 -5.95 -4.23 13.44
N GLU A 41 -7.20 -4.28 13.90
CA GLU A 41 -8.31 -4.84 13.14
C GLU A 41 -8.53 -4.10 11.83
N LEU A 42 -8.50 -2.76 11.84
CA LEU A 42 -8.60 -1.96 10.61
C LEU A 42 -7.45 -2.25 9.64
N LYS A 43 -6.22 -2.42 10.13
CA LYS A 43 -5.06 -2.77 9.30
C LYS A 43 -5.22 -4.16 8.70
N GLU A 44 -5.68 -5.12 9.48
CA GLU A 44 -5.90 -6.49 9.03
C GLU A 44 -7.02 -6.56 7.98
N LEU A 45 -8.16 -5.90 8.24
CA LEU A 45 -9.26 -5.75 7.29
C LEU A 45 -8.79 -5.08 6.00
N ALA A 46 -8.04 -3.98 6.09
CA ALA A 46 -7.50 -3.28 4.93
C ALA A 46 -6.55 -4.17 4.13
N THR A 47 -5.66 -4.92 4.79
CA THR A 47 -4.71 -5.83 4.13
C THR A 47 -5.44 -6.97 3.45
N ARG A 48 -6.37 -7.64 4.16
CA ARG A 48 -7.17 -8.74 3.61
C ARG A 48 -8.01 -8.29 2.43
N ASN A 49 -8.67 -7.14 2.55
CA ASN A 49 -9.47 -6.59 1.46
C ASN A 49 -8.61 -6.14 0.28
N ALA A 50 -7.41 -5.61 0.52
CA ALA A 50 -6.46 -5.27 -0.53
C ALA A 50 -5.99 -6.52 -1.30
N ILE A 51 -5.69 -7.61 -0.60
CA ILE A 51 -5.34 -8.90 -1.22
C ILE A 51 -6.53 -9.43 -2.02
N ALA A 52 -7.74 -9.44 -1.46
CA ALA A 52 -8.94 -9.89 -2.15
C ALA A 52 -9.22 -9.06 -3.41
N ALA A 53 -9.13 -7.73 -3.31
CA ALA A 53 -9.26 -6.84 -4.45
C ALA A 53 -8.18 -7.12 -5.51
N GLY A 54 -6.94 -7.35 -5.09
CA GLY A 54 -5.84 -7.75 -5.97
C GLY A 54 -6.13 -9.04 -6.72
N ILE A 55 -6.64 -10.07 -6.04
CA ILE A 55 -7.03 -11.35 -6.64
C ILE A 55 -8.17 -11.15 -7.65
N ILE A 56 -9.21 -10.37 -7.31
CA ILE A 56 -10.33 -10.09 -8.21
C ILE A 56 -9.85 -9.35 -9.46
N VAL A 57 -9.03 -8.32 -9.30
CA VAL A 57 -8.47 -7.55 -10.44
C VAL A 57 -7.61 -8.45 -11.31
N PHE A 58 -6.75 -9.26 -10.72
CA PHE A 58 -5.87 -10.17 -11.45
C PHE A 58 -6.66 -11.27 -12.16
N GLY A 59 -7.64 -11.88 -11.49
CA GLY A 59 -8.54 -12.86 -12.09
C GLY A 59 -9.34 -12.26 -13.25
N GLY A 60 -9.89 -11.06 -13.07
CA GLY A 60 -10.59 -10.32 -14.11
C GLY A 60 -9.70 -10.02 -15.32
N LEU A 61 -8.43 -9.66 -15.09
CA LEU A 61 -7.45 -9.46 -16.15
C LEU A 61 -7.18 -10.77 -16.92
N LEU A 62 -6.97 -11.89 -16.23
CA LEU A 62 -6.74 -13.19 -16.87
C LEU A 62 -7.97 -13.67 -17.65
N THR A 63 -9.17 -13.54 -17.10
CA THR A 63 -10.41 -13.87 -17.81
C THR A 63 -10.60 -12.99 -19.04
N ALA A 64 -10.34 -11.69 -18.93
CA ALA A 64 -10.40 -10.78 -20.07
C ALA A 64 -9.42 -11.21 -21.17
N LEU A 65 -8.17 -11.53 -20.82
CA LEU A 65 -7.19 -12.05 -21.78
C LEU A 65 -7.64 -13.37 -22.42
N ALA A 66 -8.17 -14.30 -21.62
CA ALA A 66 -8.68 -15.57 -22.12
C ALA A 66 -9.82 -15.39 -23.12
N VAL A 67 -10.80 -14.54 -22.82
CA VAL A 67 -11.91 -14.21 -23.74
C VAL A 67 -11.39 -13.54 -25.00
N LEU A 68 -10.46 -12.59 -24.82
CA LEU A 68 -9.89 -11.81 -25.90
C LEU A 68 -9.17 -12.72 -26.91
N VAL A 69 -8.50 -13.80 -26.46
CA VAL A 69 -7.83 -14.78 -27.32
C VAL A 69 -8.78 -15.87 -27.83
N ALA A 70 -9.58 -16.47 -26.94
CA ALA A 70 -10.40 -17.64 -27.26
C ALA A 70 -11.51 -17.35 -28.28
N LEU A 71 -12.16 -16.18 -28.18
CA LEU A 71 -13.22 -15.78 -29.12
C LEU A 71 -12.71 -15.66 -30.58
N PRO A 72 -11.63 -14.91 -30.87
CA PRO A 72 -11.06 -14.87 -32.21
C PRO A 72 -10.63 -16.24 -32.72
N SER A 73 -9.96 -17.05 -31.89
CA SER A 73 -9.53 -18.39 -32.29
C SER A 73 -10.70 -19.28 -32.69
N LEU A 74 -11.81 -19.22 -31.95
CA LEU A 74 -13.03 -19.97 -32.27
C LEU A 74 -13.70 -19.47 -33.55
N VAL A 75 -13.77 -18.14 -33.75
CA VAL A 75 -14.37 -17.54 -34.96
C VAL A 75 -13.55 -17.86 -36.20
N VAL A 76 -12.22 -17.77 -36.13
CA VAL A 76 -11.32 -18.13 -37.25
C VAL A 76 -11.45 -19.61 -37.61
N TRP A 77 -11.66 -20.48 -36.62
CA TRP A 77 -11.89 -21.91 -36.85
C TRP A 77 -13.23 -22.19 -37.53
N LEU A 78 -14.29 -21.44 -37.16
CA LEU A 78 -15.65 -21.71 -37.62
C LEU A 78 -15.98 -21.06 -38.97
N VAL A 79 -15.22 -20.04 -39.39
CA VAL A 79 -15.51 -19.27 -40.60
C VAL A 79 -14.60 -19.70 -41.76
N PRO A 80 -15.16 -20.07 -42.95
CA PRO A 80 -14.36 -20.47 -44.10
C PRO A 80 -13.44 -19.36 -44.64
N TRP A 81 -13.74 -18.10 -44.30
CA TRP A 81 -13.01 -16.90 -44.72
C TRP A 81 -12.14 -16.33 -43.59
N HIS A 82 -11.24 -17.16 -43.08
CA HIS A 82 -10.43 -16.96 -41.87
C HIS A 82 -9.64 -15.64 -41.83
N TRP A 83 -9.17 -15.14 -42.98
CA TRP A 83 -8.32 -13.94 -43.02
C TRP A 83 -9.09 -12.64 -42.74
N GLN A 84 -10.35 -12.52 -43.17
CA GLN A 84 -11.17 -11.33 -42.87
C GLN A 84 -11.54 -11.28 -41.38
N ALA A 85 -11.88 -12.44 -40.79
CA ALA A 85 -12.13 -12.55 -39.36
C ALA A 85 -10.90 -12.13 -38.54
N ALA A 86 -9.71 -12.58 -38.94
CA ALA A 86 -8.46 -12.19 -38.31
C ALA A 86 -8.22 -10.68 -38.36
N VAL A 87 -8.45 -10.03 -39.51
CA VAL A 87 -8.26 -8.57 -39.66
C VAL A 87 -9.20 -7.77 -38.76
N VAL A 88 -10.48 -8.16 -38.67
CA VAL A 88 -11.46 -7.48 -37.80
C VAL A 88 -11.05 -7.60 -36.34
N TRP A 89 -10.59 -8.77 -35.91
CA TRP A 89 -10.10 -8.95 -34.54
C TRP A 89 -8.85 -8.12 -34.28
N VAL A 90 -7.85 -8.13 -35.17
CA VAL A 90 -6.66 -7.29 -35.06
C VAL A 90 -7.03 -5.81 -34.93
N ALA A 91 -8.00 -5.34 -35.70
CA ALA A 91 -8.50 -3.97 -35.58
C ALA A 91 -9.14 -3.71 -34.20
N ALA A 92 -9.96 -4.65 -33.69
CA ALA A 92 -10.56 -4.54 -32.35
C ALA A 92 -9.49 -4.51 -31.24
N TYR A 93 -8.47 -5.36 -31.33
CA TYR A 93 -7.31 -5.36 -30.43
C TYR A 93 -6.57 -4.02 -30.45
N LEU A 94 -6.36 -3.45 -31.63
CA LEU A 94 -5.70 -2.16 -31.80
C LEU A 94 -6.50 -1.04 -31.12
N VAL A 95 -7.82 -1.02 -31.30
CA VAL A 95 -8.70 -0.03 -30.67
C VAL A 95 -8.68 -0.15 -29.15
N ILE A 96 -8.80 -1.37 -28.62
CA ILE A 96 -8.76 -1.63 -27.17
C ILE A 96 -7.40 -1.24 -26.60
N GLY A 97 -6.31 -1.68 -27.24
CA GLY A 97 -4.94 -1.38 -26.81
C GLY A 97 -4.65 0.12 -26.81
N LEU A 98 -5.05 0.83 -27.86
CA LEU A 98 -4.87 2.28 -27.94
C LEU A 98 -5.68 3.00 -26.85
N GLY A 99 -6.92 2.57 -26.60
CA GLY A 99 -7.75 3.07 -25.51
C GLY A 99 -7.10 2.88 -24.14
N LEU A 100 -6.55 1.69 -23.86
CA LEU A 100 -5.83 1.40 -22.62
C LEU A 100 -4.55 2.23 -22.47
N ILE A 101 -3.80 2.44 -23.55
CA ILE A 101 -2.60 3.30 -23.54
C ILE A 101 -2.98 4.75 -23.22
N LEU A 102 -4.04 5.28 -23.85
CA LEU A 102 -4.50 6.65 -23.62
C LEU A 102 -5.00 6.83 -22.18
N LEU A 103 -5.78 5.88 -21.68
CA LEU A 103 -6.28 5.89 -20.30
C LEU A 103 -5.13 5.77 -19.30
N GLY A 104 -4.18 4.86 -19.56
CA GLY A 104 -2.96 4.70 -18.77
C GLY A 104 -2.14 5.99 -18.74
N LYS A 105 -1.94 6.62 -19.90
CA LYS A 105 -1.21 7.90 -20.01
C LYS A 105 -1.91 9.04 -19.27
N SER A 106 -3.23 9.08 -19.29
CA SER A 106 -4.02 10.06 -18.53
C SER A 106 -3.95 9.84 -17.01
N ARG A 107 -3.76 8.60 -16.56
CA ARG A 107 -3.64 8.25 -15.13
C ARG A 107 -2.19 8.27 -14.64
N LEU A 108 -1.22 8.22 -15.54
CA LEU A 108 0.20 8.38 -15.25
C LEU A 108 0.50 9.83 -14.85
N GLN A 109 0.36 10.15 -13.56
CA GLN A 109 0.98 11.32 -12.97
C GLN A 109 2.43 10.98 -12.57
N VAL A 110 3.30 10.78 -13.57
CA VAL A 110 4.73 10.54 -13.32
C VAL A 110 5.37 11.88 -12.92
N HIS A 111 5.25 12.25 -11.65
CA HIS A 111 6.12 13.25 -11.06
C HIS A 111 7.49 12.56 -10.85
N LEU A 112 8.41 12.72 -11.80
CA LEU A 112 9.78 12.23 -11.58
C LEU A 112 10.31 12.90 -10.29
N PRO A 113 10.72 12.11 -9.27
CA PRO A 113 11.23 12.67 -8.04
C PRO A 113 12.50 13.46 -8.35
N ARG A 114 12.41 14.79 -8.32
CA ARG A 114 13.51 15.71 -8.65
C ARG A 114 14.78 15.38 -7.87
N ARG A 115 14.64 14.95 -6.62
CA ARG A 115 15.72 14.53 -5.73
C ARG A 115 16.50 13.32 -6.27
N THR A 116 15.83 12.32 -6.83
CA THR A 116 16.48 11.13 -7.40
C THR A 116 17.22 11.46 -8.71
N LEU A 117 16.67 12.36 -9.52
CA LEU A 117 17.36 12.85 -10.72
C LEU A 117 18.64 13.64 -10.40
N GLU A 118 18.63 14.39 -9.30
CA GLU A 118 19.77 15.21 -8.86
C GLU A 118 20.91 14.32 -8.32
N SER A 119 20.60 13.33 -7.47
CA SER A 119 21.59 12.35 -7.01
C SER A 119 22.17 11.49 -8.15
N LEU A 120 21.40 11.19 -9.20
CA LEU A 120 21.91 10.47 -10.36
C LEU A 120 22.87 11.31 -11.23
N LYS A 121 22.67 12.64 -11.31
CA LYS A 121 23.61 13.55 -11.96
C LYS A 121 24.92 13.63 -11.18
N GLU A 122 24.84 13.77 -9.87
CA GLU A 122 26.01 13.83 -8.99
C GLU A 122 26.85 12.53 -9.09
N ASN A 123 26.19 11.37 -9.08
CA ASN A 123 26.86 10.06 -9.24
C ASN A 123 27.58 9.92 -10.58
N LYS A 124 27.03 10.50 -11.67
CA LYS A 124 27.69 10.50 -12.99
C LYS A 124 28.98 11.33 -12.97
N GLU A 125 28.97 12.47 -12.29
CA GLU A 125 30.17 13.32 -12.18
C GLU A 125 31.28 12.64 -11.37
N TRP A 126 30.92 11.94 -10.29
CA TRP A 126 31.88 11.16 -9.50
C TRP A 126 32.50 10.00 -10.30
N ALA A 127 31.67 9.26 -11.05
CA ALA A 127 32.15 8.15 -11.89
C ALA A 127 33.09 8.61 -13.00
N LEU A 128 32.77 9.73 -13.66
CA LEU A 128 33.62 10.32 -14.70
C LEU A 128 34.94 10.85 -14.13
N ARG A 129 34.94 11.40 -12.91
CA ARG A 129 36.17 11.82 -12.22
C ARG A 129 37.06 10.63 -11.86
N HIS A 130 36.48 9.51 -11.40
CA HIS A 130 37.24 8.30 -11.06
C HIS A 130 37.87 7.62 -12.28
N VAL A 131 37.15 7.55 -13.41
CA VAL A 131 37.71 7.00 -14.67
C VAL A 131 38.83 7.89 -15.21
N LYS A 132 38.74 9.22 -15.01
CA LYS A 132 39.77 10.17 -15.44
C LYS A 132 41.01 10.20 -14.53
N SER A 133 40.90 9.88 -13.23
CA SER A 133 42.04 9.89 -12.31
C SER A 133 42.80 8.57 -12.22
N ASN A 134 42.23 7.44 -12.63
CA ASN A 134 42.90 6.12 -12.63
C ASN A 134 43.73 5.85 -13.90
N GLY A 135 43.99 6.87 -14.72
CA GLY A 135 44.69 6.77 -16.00
C GLY A 135 46.05 7.49 -16.07
N ARG A 136 46.73 7.75 -14.94
CA ARG A 136 48.08 8.31 -14.88
C ARG A 136 48.96 7.60 -13.87
#